data_AF-A0A970ALJ7-F1
#
_entry.id   AF-A0A970ALJ7-F1
#
_cell.length_a   1.000
_cell.length_b   1.000
_cell.length_c   1.000
_cell.angle_alpha   90.00
_cell.angle_beta   90.00
_cell.angle_gamma   90.00
#
_symmetry.space_group_name_H-M   'P 1'
#
loop_
_entity.id
_entity.type
_entity.pdbx_description
1 polymer ?
#
loop_
_entity_poly.entity_id
_entity_poly.type
_entity_poly.pdbx_seq_one_letter_code
_entity_poly.pdbx_strand_id
1 'polypeptide(L)'
;MPLTPVEEKMWEKSLSKIWAKTSEVEINEKYESGEKRILTEINREKLPSFVEALSKNPKYMNLRPFYQRRARWDIKMQSRLIESFLINIPVPPIILYEIDYYSYEVMDGQQRITAIQDFYTNKFALTGLELWPELNKLKYEQLPGRTKADIQSRIRMFDEMLLKVIGE
;
A
#
# COMPACT_ATOMS: atom_id res chain seq x y z
N MET A 1 2.73 -24.12 -14.98
CA MET A 1 3.68 -23.10 -15.43
C MET A 1 5.00 -23.38 -14.72
N PRO A 2 6.13 -23.59 -15.41
CA PRO A 2 7.41 -23.83 -14.75
C PRO A 2 7.90 -22.54 -14.08
N LEU A 3 8.60 -22.69 -12.95
CA LEU A 3 9.18 -21.57 -12.21
C LEU A 3 10.23 -20.86 -13.08
N THR A 4 10.34 -19.55 -12.92
CA THR A 4 11.40 -18.77 -13.56
C THR A 4 12.75 -19.06 -12.88
N PRO A 5 13.89 -18.88 -13.59
CA PRO A 5 15.22 -19.11 -13.01
C PRO A 5 15.52 -18.29 -11.74
N VAL A 6 14.80 -17.17 -11.54
CA VAL A 6 14.90 -16.35 -10.33
C VAL A 6 14.08 -16.94 -9.19
N GLU A 7 12.91 -17.50 -9.48
CA GLU A 7 12.08 -18.22 -8.51
C GLU A 7 12.74 -19.53 -8.09
N GLU A 8 13.32 -20.30 -9.01
CA GLU A 8 14.10 -21.50 -8.68
C GLU A 8 15.22 -21.19 -7.68
N LYS A 9 15.96 -20.10 -7.90
CA LYS A 9 17.05 -19.65 -7.01
C LYS A 9 16.56 -19.15 -5.64
N MET A 10 15.32 -18.67 -5.54
CA MET A 10 14.68 -18.30 -4.26
C MET A 10 14.33 -19.55 -3.43
N TRP A 11 13.91 -20.63 -4.10
CA TRP A 11 13.51 -21.89 -3.47
C TRP A 11 14.69 -22.86 -3.22
N GLU A 12 15.80 -22.74 -3.95
CA GLU A 12 17.03 -23.52 -3.71
C GLU A 12 17.65 -23.27 -2.33
N LYS A 13 17.42 -22.10 -1.72
CA LYS A 13 18.02 -21.73 -0.43
C LYS A 13 17.23 -22.18 0.80
N SER A 14 16.05 -22.78 0.66
CA SER A 14 15.15 -23.04 1.79
C SER A 14 15.00 -24.51 2.21
N LEU A 15 15.62 -25.46 1.51
CA LEU A 15 15.45 -26.89 1.82
C LEU A 15 16.57 -27.52 2.66
N SER A 16 17.62 -26.76 3.03
CA SER A 16 18.75 -27.32 3.79
C SER A 16 18.82 -26.90 5.26
N LYS A 17 17.80 -26.23 5.81
CA LYS A 17 17.69 -26.12 7.27
C LYS A 17 16.94 -27.33 7.76
N ILE A 18 17.70 -28.37 8.10
CA ILE A 18 17.28 -29.56 8.85
C ILE A 18 16.21 -29.13 9.84
N TRP A 19 14.96 -29.53 9.61
CA TRP A 19 13.87 -29.30 10.55
C TRP A 19 14.12 -30.24 11.71
N ALA A 20 14.91 -29.79 12.69
CA ALA A 20 14.99 -30.49 13.97
C ALA A 20 13.55 -30.68 14.46
N LYS A 21 13.22 -31.89 14.88
CA LYS A 21 11.89 -32.22 15.38
C LYS A 21 11.75 -31.58 16.76
N THR A 22 11.46 -30.29 16.77
CA THR A 22 11.23 -29.49 17.98
C THR A 22 10.09 -30.12 18.77
N SER A 23 10.26 -30.30 20.07
CA SER A 23 9.25 -30.89 20.93
C SER A 23 8.01 -29.97 21.04
N GLU A 24 6.83 -30.53 21.31
CA GLU A 24 5.60 -29.74 21.48
C GLU A 24 5.75 -28.64 22.55
N VAL A 25 6.54 -28.91 23.59
CA VAL A 25 6.85 -27.96 24.66
C VAL A 25 7.66 -26.77 24.13
N GLU A 26 8.74 -27.01 23.38
CA GLU A 26 9.56 -25.96 22.77
C GLU A 26 8.79 -25.16 21.70
N ILE A 27 7.84 -25.80 20.99
CA ILE A 27 6.95 -25.12 20.04
C ILE A 27 5.98 -24.19 20.79
N ASN A 28 5.39 -24.67 21.89
CA ASN A 28 4.48 -23.88 22.72
C ASN A 28 5.20 -22.74 23.43
N GLU A 29 6.38 -22.98 24.01
CA GLU A 29 7.21 -21.94 24.62
C GLU A 29 7.60 -20.85 23.62
N LYS A 30 7.94 -21.21 22.39
CA LYS A 30 8.21 -20.26 21.31
C LYS A 30 6.96 -19.52 20.83
N TYR A 31 5.80 -20.17 20.85
CA TYR A 31 4.53 -19.53 20.51
C TYR A 31 4.09 -18.55 21.61
N GLU A 32 4.27 -18.92 22.87
CA GLU A 32 3.96 -18.12 24.07
C GLU A 32 4.95 -16.98 24.27
N SER A 33 6.23 -17.16 23.92
CA SER A 33 7.26 -16.10 23.98
C SER A 33 6.91 -14.91 23.08
N GLY A 34 6.07 -15.12 22.06
CA GLY A 34 5.63 -14.07 21.15
C GLY A 34 6.71 -13.56 20.21
N GLU A 35 7.89 -14.20 20.18
CA GLU A 35 8.97 -13.86 19.25
C GLU A 35 8.44 -13.88 17.80
N LYS A 36 8.60 -12.75 17.08
CA LYS A 36 8.17 -12.56 15.69
C LYS A 36 6.66 -12.52 15.47
N ARG A 37 5.88 -12.10 16.45
CA ARG A 37 4.46 -11.78 16.23
C ARG A 37 4.34 -10.51 15.39
N ILE A 38 3.60 -10.61 14.30
CA ILE A 38 3.13 -9.46 13.52
C ILE A 38 1.95 -8.86 14.28
N LEU A 39 2.16 -7.71 14.94
CA LEU A 39 1.09 -6.98 15.59
C LEU A 39 0.47 -6.00 14.58
N THR A 40 -0.80 -6.17 14.25
CA THR A 40 -1.52 -5.23 13.38
C THR A 40 -2.18 -4.13 14.21
N GLU A 41 -1.69 -2.90 14.11
CA GLU A 41 -2.30 -1.71 14.69
C GLU A 41 -3.03 -0.90 13.59
N ILE A 42 -4.29 -0.54 13.84
CA ILE A 42 -5.05 0.38 12.97
C ILE A 42 -4.71 1.80 13.45
N ASN A 43 -3.85 2.51 12.73
CA ASN A 43 -3.42 3.84 13.11
C ASN A 43 -4.08 4.91 12.23
N ARG A 44 -4.58 6.00 12.85
CA ARG A 44 -5.43 7.01 12.19
C ARG A 44 -4.62 8.27 11.83
N GLU A 45 -3.81 8.20 10.78
CA GLU A 45 -3.16 9.41 10.23
C GLU A 45 -4.05 10.13 9.21
N LYS A 46 -3.72 11.40 8.92
CA LYS A 46 -4.46 12.24 7.96
C LYS A 46 -3.66 12.41 6.66
N LEU A 47 -4.30 12.18 5.52
CA LEU A 47 -3.61 12.08 4.23
C LEU A 47 -2.81 13.29 3.78
N PRO A 48 -3.27 14.55 4.00
CA PRO A 48 -2.45 15.71 3.71
C PRO A 48 -1.11 15.64 4.45
N SER A 49 -1.12 15.21 5.72
CA SER A 49 0.09 14.98 6.51
C SER A 49 0.89 13.80 6.01
N PHE A 50 0.23 12.71 5.58
CA PHE A 50 0.89 11.52 5.03
C PHE A 50 1.62 11.81 3.72
N VAL A 51 0.94 12.41 2.74
CA VAL A 51 1.55 12.78 1.44
C VAL A 51 2.63 13.84 1.65
N GLU A 52 2.41 14.78 2.55
CA GLU A 52 3.41 15.78 2.90
C GLU A 52 4.65 15.12 3.55
N ALA A 53 4.46 14.17 4.48
CA ALA A 53 5.54 13.39 5.09
C ALA A 53 6.32 12.59 4.04
N LEU A 54 5.63 11.93 3.10
CA LEU A 54 6.24 11.25 1.96
C LEU A 54 7.06 12.20 1.09
N SER A 55 6.59 13.43 0.89
CA SER A 55 7.28 14.41 0.04
C SER A 55 8.48 15.06 0.74
N LYS A 56 8.44 15.22 2.06
CA LYS A 56 9.45 15.96 2.85
C LYS A 56 10.56 15.08 3.40
N ASN A 57 10.29 13.81 3.69
CA ASN A 57 11.26 12.93 4.34
C ASN A 57 11.42 11.59 3.58
N PRO A 58 12.48 11.45 2.76
CA PRO A 58 12.77 10.20 2.06
C PRO A 58 13.00 8.99 2.98
N LYS A 59 13.32 9.20 4.26
CA LYS A 59 13.50 8.12 5.26
C LYS A 59 12.18 7.68 5.92
N TYR A 60 11.12 8.46 5.79
CA TYR A 60 9.84 8.17 6.43
C TYR A 60 9.16 6.92 5.85
N MET A 61 9.29 6.71 4.53
CA MET A 61 8.72 5.53 3.90
C MET A 61 9.51 5.04 2.70
N ASN A 62 9.88 3.75 2.71
CA ASN A 62 10.38 3.10 1.51
C ASN A 62 9.21 2.62 0.63
N LEU A 63 8.87 3.44 -0.38
CA LEU A 63 7.84 3.10 -1.36
C LEU A 63 8.28 2.05 -2.38
N ARG A 64 9.57 1.65 -2.45
CA ARG A 64 10.06 0.69 -3.44
C ARG A 64 11.01 -0.35 -2.81
N PRO A 65 10.46 -1.34 -2.09
CA PRO A 65 11.22 -2.48 -1.64
C PRO A 65 11.88 -3.22 -2.82
N PHE A 66 13.09 -3.74 -2.63
CA PHE A 66 13.88 -4.37 -3.70
C PHE A 66 13.20 -5.59 -4.34
N TYR A 67 12.25 -6.22 -3.65
CA TYR A 67 11.49 -7.39 -4.08
C TYR A 67 10.21 -7.06 -4.88
N GLN A 68 9.77 -5.80 -4.92
CA GLN A 68 8.53 -5.42 -5.63
C GLN A 68 8.81 -5.05 -7.11
N ARG A 69 9.08 -6.05 -7.95
CA ARG A 69 9.14 -5.91 -9.43
C ARG A 69 7.75 -5.92 -10.09
N ARG A 70 6.78 -5.14 -9.60
CA ARG A 70 5.43 -5.12 -10.22
C ARG A 70 5.29 -4.01 -11.24
N ALA A 71 4.62 -4.31 -12.35
CA ALA A 71 4.25 -3.35 -13.38
C ALA A 71 3.43 -2.21 -12.75
N ARG A 72 3.76 -0.97 -13.11
CA ARG A 72 2.99 0.20 -12.67
C ARG A 72 1.58 0.11 -13.25
N TRP A 73 0.57 0.46 -12.46
CA TRP A 73 -0.77 0.67 -12.98
C TRP A 73 -0.74 1.68 -14.12
N ASP A 74 -1.41 1.36 -15.22
CA ASP A 74 -1.61 2.30 -16.30
C ASP A 74 -2.56 3.43 -15.86
N ILE A 75 -2.63 4.50 -16.66
CA ILE A 75 -3.42 5.68 -16.30
C ILE A 75 -4.90 5.32 -16.17
N LYS A 76 -5.40 4.35 -16.94
CA LYS A 76 -6.78 3.88 -16.87
C LYS A 76 -7.08 3.24 -15.52
N MET A 77 -6.24 2.33 -15.04
CA MET A 77 -6.42 1.67 -13.75
C MET A 77 -6.27 2.66 -12.58
N GLN A 78 -5.33 3.60 -12.67
CA GLN A 78 -5.23 4.70 -11.70
C GLN A 78 -6.51 5.55 -11.68
N SER A 79 -7.07 5.87 -12.84
CA SER A 79 -8.31 6.65 -12.96
C SER A 79 -9.51 5.91 -12.33
N ARG A 80 -9.59 4.58 -12.48
CA ARG A 80 -10.65 3.77 -11.85
C ARG A 80 -10.58 3.71 -10.34
N LEU A 81 -9.38 3.79 -9.77
CA LEU A 81 -9.25 3.98 -8.33
C LEU A 81 -9.88 5.31 -7.90
N ILE A 82 -9.63 6.40 -8.63
CA ILE A 82 -10.24 7.70 -8.33
C ILE A 82 -11.76 7.64 -8.50
N GLU A 83 -12.26 6.96 -9.54
CA GLU A 83 -13.70 6.70 -9.73
C GLU A 83 -14.32 5.98 -8.54
N SER A 84 -13.61 4.98 -8.00
CA SER A 84 -14.07 4.21 -6.83
C SER A 84 -14.27 5.10 -5.61
N PHE A 85 -13.39 6.09 -5.39
CA PHE A 85 -13.56 7.07 -4.31
C PHE A 85 -14.78 7.97 -4.54
N LEU A 86 -15.03 8.41 -5.78
CA LEU A 86 -16.19 9.25 -6.10
C LEU A 86 -17.52 8.55 -5.81
N ILE A 87 -17.60 7.25 -6.08
CA ILE A 87 -18.82 6.45 -5.88
C ILE A 87 -18.85 5.73 -4.53
N ASN A 88 -17.92 6.05 -3.63
CA ASN A 88 -17.84 5.48 -2.29
C ASN A 88 -17.73 3.93 -2.26
N ILE A 89 -16.99 3.36 -3.21
CA ILE A 89 -16.60 1.95 -3.14
C ILE A 89 -15.48 1.80 -2.09
N PRO A 90 -15.58 0.83 -1.17
CA PRO A 90 -14.53 0.56 -0.21
C PRO A 90 -13.28 0.06 -0.92
N VAL A 91 -12.14 0.71 -0.66
CA VAL A 91 -10.83 0.31 -1.18
C VAL A 91 -10.09 -0.43 -0.07
N PRO A 92 -9.39 -1.56 -0.35
CA PRO A 92 -8.75 -2.34 0.72
C PRO A 92 -7.63 -1.53 1.43
N PRO A 93 -7.39 -1.76 2.73
CA PRO A 93 -6.40 -1.01 3.50
C PRO A 93 -5.00 -1.04 2.88
N ILE A 94 -4.17 -0.04 3.21
CA ILE A 94 -2.73 -0.08 2.94
C ILE A 94 -2.07 -0.81 4.12
N ILE A 95 -1.15 -1.73 3.81
CA ILE A 95 -0.40 -2.47 4.82
C ILE A 95 1.02 -1.92 4.85
N LEU A 96 1.42 -1.43 6.02
CA LEU A 96 2.75 -0.90 6.30
C LEU A 96 3.46 -1.83 7.28
N TYR A 97 4.78 -1.95 7.16
CA TYR A 97 5.65 -2.63 8.11
C TYR A 97 6.59 -1.60 8.72
N GLU A 98 6.65 -1.50 10.05
CA GLU A 98 7.63 -0.62 10.71
C GLU A 98 8.98 -1.31 10.78
N ILE A 99 9.99 -0.75 10.12
CA ILE A 99 11.37 -1.30 10.12
C ILE A 99 12.18 -0.74 11.30
N ASP A 100 11.96 0.54 11.62
CA ASP A 100 12.64 1.28 12.69
C ASP A 100 11.67 2.37 13.18
N TYR A 101 11.99 3.03 14.29
CA TYR A 101 11.12 4.04 14.90
C TYR A 101 10.73 5.13 13.89
N TYR A 102 9.43 5.20 13.54
CA TYR A 102 8.87 6.09 12.50
C TYR A 102 9.39 5.86 11.06
N SER A 103 9.92 4.68 10.76
CA SER A 103 10.33 4.28 9.40
C SER A 103 9.49 3.10 8.92
N TYR A 104 8.72 3.33 7.86
CA TYR A 104 7.75 2.36 7.35
C TYR A 104 8.12 1.82 5.97
N GLU A 105 7.76 0.57 5.71
CA GLU A 105 7.84 -0.07 4.41
C GLU A 105 6.46 -0.50 3.94
N VAL A 106 6.12 -0.21 2.69
CA VAL A 106 4.82 -0.57 2.14
C VAL A 106 4.82 -2.06 1.74
N MET A 107 4.07 -2.86 2.49
CA MET A 107 3.87 -4.27 2.19
C MET A 107 2.79 -4.47 1.11
N ASP A 108 1.71 -3.71 1.19
CA ASP A 108 0.64 -3.69 0.18
C ASP A 108 0.08 -2.28 -0.03
N GLY A 109 -0.38 -1.99 -1.24
CA GLY A 109 -1.05 -0.72 -1.57
C GLY A 109 -0.17 0.34 -2.24
N GLN A 110 1.08 0.01 -2.56
CA GLN A 110 2.03 0.89 -3.27
C GLN A 110 1.43 1.55 -4.53
N GLN A 111 0.72 0.80 -5.36
CA GLN A 111 0.11 1.31 -6.59
C GLN A 111 -1.04 2.29 -6.29
N ARG A 112 -1.79 2.07 -5.22
CA ARG A 112 -2.88 2.97 -4.78
C ARG A 112 -2.31 4.28 -4.27
N ILE A 113 -1.28 4.23 -3.41
CA ILE A 113 -0.58 5.41 -2.92
C ILE A 113 -0.02 6.21 -4.10
N THR A 114 0.65 5.53 -5.04
CA THR A 114 1.22 6.17 -6.23
C THR A 114 0.13 6.82 -7.09
N ALA A 115 -0.99 6.12 -7.33
CA ALA A 115 -2.10 6.65 -8.11
C ALA A 115 -2.72 7.91 -7.47
N ILE A 116 -2.94 7.87 -6.16
CA ILE A 116 -3.45 9.00 -5.38
C ILE A 116 -2.48 10.18 -5.47
N GLN A 117 -1.18 9.94 -5.22
CA GLN A 117 -0.14 10.97 -5.27
C GLN A 117 -0.03 11.59 -6.67
N ASP A 118 0.04 10.76 -7.71
CA ASP A 118 0.18 11.20 -9.10
C ASP A 118 -1.06 11.99 -9.55
N PHE A 119 -2.25 11.63 -9.05
CA PHE A 119 -3.48 12.37 -9.31
C PHE A 119 -3.48 13.74 -8.63
N TYR A 120 -3.18 13.82 -7.33
CA TYR A 120 -3.11 15.09 -6.58
C TYR A 120 -2.04 16.04 -7.12
N THR A 121 -0.95 15.49 -7.66
CA THR A 121 0.14 16.26 -8.27
C THR A 121 -0.07 16.54 -9.77
N ASN A 122 -1.28 16.31 -10.29
CA ASN A 122 -1.67 16.61 -11.67
C ASN A 122 -0.80 15.93 -12.75
N LYS A 123 -0.18 14.78 -12.43
CA LYS A 123 0.68 14.05 -13.38
C LYS A 123 -0.09 13.36 -14.50
N PHE A 124 -1.37 13.05 -14.28
CA PHE A 124 -2.24 12.51 -15.31
C PHE A 124 -3.63 13.14 -15.25
N ALA A 125 -4.36 13.04 -16.36
CA ALA A 125 -5.77 13.36 -16.44
C ALA A 125 -6.59 12.07 -16.41
N LEU A 126 -7.77 12.11 -15.78
CA LEU A 126 -8.63 10.95 -15.66
C LEU A 126 -8.98 10.38 -17.04
N THR A 127 -8.94 9.06 -17.18
CA THR A 127 -9.25 8.41 -18.45
C THR A 127 -9.98 7.10 -18.24
N GLY A 128 -10.86 6.81 -19.20
CA GLY A 128 -11.61 5.57 -19.26
C GLY A 128 -12.54 5.38 -18.07
N LEU A 129 -13.05 6.45 -17.43
CA LEU A 129 -14.16 6.41 -16.46
C LEU A 129 -15.46 6.00 -17.17
N GLU A 130 -16.28 5.17 -16.53
CA GLU A 130 -17.58 4.71 -17.07
C GLU A 130 -18.78 5.35 -16.38
N LEU A 131 -18.70 5.58 -15.07
CA LEU A 131 -19.79 6.13 -14.27
C LEU A 131 -19.76 7.65 -14.25
N TRP A 132 -18.56 8.23 -14.39
CA TRP A 132 -18.35 9.68 -14.47
C TRP A 132 -17.57 10.06 -15.74
N PRO A 133 -18.08 9.71 -16.94
CA PRO A 133 -17.35 9.93 -18.18
C PRO A 133 -17.02 11.40 -18.46
N GLU A 134 -17.79 12.34 -17.90
CA GLU A 134 -17.60 13.79 -17.98
C GLU A 134 -16.34 14.28 -17.26
N LEU A 135 -15.81 13.51 -16.32
CA LEU A 135 -14.56 13.83 -15.62
C LEU A 135 -13.33 13.37 -16.39
N ASN A 136 -13.49 12.58 -17.46
CA ASN A 136 -12.38 12.21 -18.31
C ASN A 136 -11.70 13.46 -18.90
N LYS A 137 -10.38 13.36 -19.10
CA LYS A 137 -9.47 14.43 -19.55
C LYS A 137 -9.28 15.58 -18.55
N LEU A 138 -9.93 15.54 -17.39
CA LEU A 138 -9.68 16.49 -16.31
C LEU A 138 -8.56 16.00 -15.41
N LYS A 139 -7.64 16.90 -15.08
CA LYS A 139 -6.68 16.74 -13.97
C LYS A 139 -7.33 17.17 -12.66
N TYR A 140 -6.69 16.84 -11.54
CA TYR A 140 -7.18 17.20 -10.20
C TYR A 140 -7.51 18.69 -10.09
N GLU A 141 -6.64 19.59 -10.52
CA GLU A 141 -6.87 21.05 -10.48
C GLU A 141 -8.08 21.53 -11.27
N GLN A 142 -8.48 20.80 -12.31
CA GLN A 142 -9.57 21.17 -13.20
C GLN A 142 -10.93 20.63 -12.71
N LEU A 143 -10.95 19.79 -11.67
CA LEU A 143 -12.19 19.25 -11.13
C LEU A 143 -13.05 20.32 -10.43
N PRO A 144 -14.40 20.18 -10.48
CA PRO A 144 -15.31 20.99 -9.69
C PRO A 144 -15.02 20.91 -8.20
N GLY A 145 -15.28 21.99 -7.46
CA GLY A 145 -14.99 22.07 -6.03
C GLY A 145 -15.70 21.00 -5.20
N ARG A 146 -16.95 20.67 -5.52
CA ARG A 146 -17.73 19.60 -4.88
C ARG A 146 -17.05 18.24 -5.07
N THR A 147 -16.73 17.89 -6.31
CA THR A 147 -16.05 16.64 -6.68
C THR A 147 -14.70 16.48 -6.00
N LYS A 148 -13.91 17.56 -5.92
CA LYS A 148 -12.65 17.57 -5.16
C LYS A 148 -12.86 17.28 -3.68
N ALA A 149 -13.83 17.94 -3.06
CA ALA A 149 -14.14 17.77 -1.64
C ALA A 149 -14.60 16.34 -1.32
N ASP A 150 -15.42 15.75 -2.20
CA ASP A 150 -15.90 14.37 -2.06
C ASP A 150 -14.75 13.36 -2.18
N ILE A 151 -13.90 13.49 -3.21
CA ILE A 151 -12.68 12.68 -3.36
C ILE A 151 -11.80 12.84 -2.11
N GLN A 152 -11.50 14.07 -1.71
CA GLN A 152 -10.63 14.33 -0.57
C GLN A 152 -11.16 13.71 0.73
N SER A 153 -12.47 13.78 0.97
CA SER A 153 -13.09 13.18 2.15
C SER A 153 -13.00 11.66 2.13
N ARG A 154 -13.21 11.03 0.96
CA ARG A 154 -13.18 9.56 0.80
C ARG A 154 -11.77 9.00 0.85
N ILE A 155 -10.81 9.67 0.22
CA ILE A 155 -9.41 9.26 0.34
C ILE A 155 -8.94 9.47 1.78
N ARG A 156 -9.39 10.53 2.50
CA ARG A 156 -9.08 10.67 3.93
C ARG A 156 -9.55 9.48 4.77
N MET A 157 -10.74 8.92 4.49
CA MET A 157 -11.19 7.68 5.13
C MET A 157 -10.32 6.47 4.76
N PHE A 158 -9.75 6.45 3.55
CA PHE A 158 -8.80 5.44 3.12
C PHE A 158 -7.48 5.49 3.91
N ASP A 159 -7.04 6.67 4.32
CA ASP A 159 -5.88 6.86 5.21
C ASP A 159 -6.13 6.40 6.65
N GLU A 160 -7.39 6.48 7.09
CA GLU A 160 -7.79 5.94 8.39
C GLU A 160 -7.75 4.40 8.41
N MET A 161 -7.48 3.76 7.25
CA MET A 161 -7.30 2.32 7.08
C MET A 161 -5.82 1.93 6.85
N LEU A 162 -4.86 2.68 7.42
CA LEU A 162 -3.48 2.23 7.52
C LEU A 162 -3.39 1.10 8.56
N LEU A 163 -3.07 -0.11 8.11
CA LEU A 163 -2.70 -1.22 8.96
C LEU A 163 -1.18 -1.19 9.14
N LYS A 164 -0.72 -0.76 10.32
CA LYS A 164 0.68 -0.86 10.73
C LYS A 164 0.94 -2.25 11.26
N VAL A 165 1.84 -2.98 10.62
CA VAL A 165 2.43 -4.21 11.15
C VAL A 165 3.67 -3.80 11.92
N ILE A 166 3.62 -3.97 13.24
CA ILE A 166 4.78 -3.83 14.12
C ILE A 166 5.44 -5.20 14.20
N GLY A 167 6.72 -5.28 13.84
CA GLY A 167 7.55 -6.45 14.07
C GLY A 167 8.38 -6.25 15.34
N GLU A 168 8.21 -7.14 16.31
CA GLU A 168 9.15 -7.33 17.43
C GLU A 168 10.22 -8.37 17.07
#